data_AF-A0A8D9FCP2-F1
#
_entry.id   AF-A0A8D9FCP2-F1
#
_cell.length_a   1.000
_cell.length_b   1.000
_cell.length_c   1.000
_cell.angle_alpha   90.00
_cell.angle_beta   90.00
_cell.angle_gamma   90.00
#
_symmetry.space_group_name_H-M   'P 1'
#
loop_
_entity.id
_entity.type
_entity.pdbx_description
1 polymer ?
#
loop_
_entity_poly.entity_id
_entity_poly.type
_entity_poly.pdbx_seq_one_letter_code
_entity_poly.pdbx_strand_id
1 'polypeptide(L)'
;MAQYFSELALVSGDPFLQFTPSLVACAAIALARYCLEYEHAWPATLAAITGHAYDDLLECVKCLHTVHAKAENSTQKAAYNKYKQNVWNNVSIVEPKTFT
;
A
#
# COMPACT_ATOMS: atom_id res chain seq x y z
N MET A 1 7.68 3.03 2.63
CA MET A 1 6.72 2.61 1.59
C MET A 1 5.29 2.50 2.11
N ALA A 2 5.01 1.87 3.26
CA ALA A 2 3.64 1.80 3.80
C ALA A 2 2.97 3.18 4.00
N GLN A 3 3.69 4.17 4.52
CA GLN A 3 3.19 5.55 4.66
C GLN A 3 2.78 6.18 3.31
N TYR A 4 3.52 5.88 2.24
CA TYR A 4 3.18 6.31 0.89
C TYR A 4 1.86 5.70 0.42
N PHE A 5 1.63 4.41 0.66
CA PHE A 5 0.37 3.75 0.33
C PHE A 5 -0.82 4.30 1.12
N SER A 6 -0.63 4.60 2.41
CA SER A 6 -1.67 5.26 3.20
C SER A 6 -2.04 6.64 2.63
N GLU A 7 -1.05 7.42 2.19
CA GLU A 7 -1.31 8.72 1.56
C GLU A 7 -1.99 8.59 0.19
N LEU A 8 -1.63 7.56 -0.60
CA LEU A 8 -2.34 7.24 -1.85
C LEU A 8 -3.80 6.84 -1.62
N ALA A 9 -4.09 6.07 -0.57
CA ALA A 9 -5.46 5.71 -0.21
C ALA A 9 -6.30 6.95 0.11
N LEU A 10 -5.75 7.88 0.89
CA LEU A 10 -6.40 9.14 1.25
C LEU A 10 -6.70 10.01 0.03
N VAL A 11 -5.75 10.13 -0.90
CA VAL A 11 -5.91 10.93 -2.12
C VAL A 11 -6.92 10.31 -3.09
N SER A 12 -6.99 8.99 -3.16
CA SER A 12 -7.89 8.29 -4.08
C SER A 12 -9.34 8.34 -3.62
N GLY A 13 -9.60 8.31 -2.30
CA GLY A 13 -10.94 8.32 -1.74
C GLY A 13 -11.69 7.02 -2.02
N ASP A 14 -12.25 6.87 -3.22
CA ASP A 14 -12.85 5.62 -3.72
C ASP A 14 -11.74 4.69 -4.26
N PRO A 15 -11.66 3.40 -3.86
CA PRO A 15 -12.59 2.62 -3.03
C PRO A 15 -12.22 2.57 -1.53
N PHE A 16 -11.34 3.44 -1.04
CA PHE A 16 -10.83 3.36 0.33
C PHE A 16 -11.80 3.82 1.41
N LEU A 17 -12.82 4.61 1.08
CA LEU A 17 -13.84 5.06 2.03
C LEU A 17 -14.68 3.91 2.63
N GLN A 18 -14.72 2.74 1.98
CA GLN A 18 -15.42 1.57 2.51
C GLN A 18 -14.59 0.79 3.56
N PHE A 19 -13.27 1.01 3.60
CA PHE A 19 -12.37 0.30 4.50
C PHE A 19 -12.14 1.08 5.79
N THR A 20 -11.92 0.38 6.90
CA THR A 20 -11.50 1.03 8.15
C THR A 20 -10.05 1.51 8.04
N PRO A 21 -9.67 2.59 8.76
CA PRO A 21 -8.28 3.06 8.76
C PRO A 21 -7.27 2.00 9.21
N SER A 22 -7.67 1.11 10.15
CA SER A 22 -6.81 -0.01 10.60
C SER A 22 -6.56 -1.02 9.48
N LEU A 23 -7.59 -1.36 8.70
CA LEU A 23 -7.49 -2.28 7.57
C LEU A 23 -6.62 -1.68 6.46
N VAL A 24 -6.81 -0.40 6.13
CA VAL A 24 -5.95 0.32 5.16
C VAL A 24 -4.49 0.34 5.61
N ALA A 25 -4.23 0.56 6.90
CA ALA A 25 -2.87 0.51 7.45
C ALA A 25 -2.25 -0.89 7.34
N CYS A 26 -3.01 -1.94 7.67
CA CYS A 26 -2.55 -3.33 7.54
C CYS A 26 -2.27 -3.69 6.08
N ALA A 27 -3.17 -3.34 5.16
CA ALA A 27 -3.00 -3.56 3.73
C ALA A 27 -1.79 -2.79 3.16
N ALA A 28 -1.56 -1.55 3.61
CA ALA A 28 -0.39 -0.76 3.24
C ALA A 28 0.93 -1.41 3.71
N ILE A 29 0.95 -1.97 4.92
CA ILE A 29 2.12 -2.72 5.42
C ILE A 29 2.32 -4.00 4.60
N ALA A 30 1.26 -4.77 4.37
CA ALA A 30 1.31 -6.01 3.61
C ALA A 30 1.83 -5.78 2.19
N LEU A 31 1.30 -4.78 1.49
CA LEU A 31 1.75 -4.41 0.14
C LEU A 31 3.20 -3.90 0.14
N ALA A 32 3.59 -3.10 1.12
CA ALA A 32 4.98 -2.61 1.22
C ALA A 32 5.97 -3.76 1.39
N ARG A 33 5.64 -4.73 2.25
CA ARG A 33 6.46 -5.93 2.45
C ARG A 33 6.52 -6.80 1.19
N TYR A 34 5.41 -6.90 0.47
CA TYR A 34 5.36 -7.60 -0.81
C TYR A 34 6.24 -6.94 -1.88
N CYS A 35 6.13 -5.62 -2.08
CA CYS A 35 6.96 -4.87 -3.03
C CYS A 35 8.46 -4.93 -2.70
N LEU A 36 8.80 -5.06 -1.42
CA LEU A 36 10.18 -5.17 -0.93
C LEU A 36 10.67 -6.62 -0.81
N GLU A 37 9.93 -7.60 -1.33
CA GLU A 37 10.35 -9.00 -1.44
C GLU A 37 10.67 -9.65 -0.09
N TYR A 38 9.95 -9.26 0.96
CA TYR A 38 10.00 -9.99 2.23
C TYR A 38 9.39 -11.39 2.05
N GLU A 39 10.00 -12.39 2.71
CA GLU A 39 9.55 -13.80 2.68
C GLU A 39 8.05 -13.96 2.96
N HIS A 40 7.52 -13.16 3.89
CA HIS A 40 6.10 -13.12 4.20
C HIS A 40 5.57 -11.68 4.13
N ALA A 41 4.71 -11.41 3.14
CA ALA A 41 4.01 -10.14 3.01
C ALA A 41 3.17 -9.83 4.27
N TRP A 42 2.51 -10.84 4.83
CA TRP A 42 1.74 -10.74 6.07
C TRP A 42 2.08 -11.88 7.05
N PRO A 43 3.05 -11.67 7.97
CA PRO A 43 3.45 -12.67 8.95
C PRO A 43 2.34 -13.00 9.95
N ALA A 44 2.32 -14.24 10.46
CA ALA A 44 1.36 -14.69 11.48
C ALA A 44 1.38 -13.83 12.75
N THR A 45 2.52 -13.24 13.12
CA THR A 45 2.63 -12.31 14.25
C THR A 45 1.81 -11.04 14.05
N LEU A 46 1.79 -10.48 12.84
CA LEU A 46 0.96 -9.30 12.53
C LEU A 46 -0.52 -9.66 12.52
N ALA A 47 -0.86 -10.83 11.95
CA ALA A 47 -2.24 -11.33 12.00
C ALA A 47 -2.74 -11.50 13.45
N ALA A 48 -1.90 -12.07 14.33
CA ALA A 48 -2.24 -12.27 15.74
C ALA A 48 -2.42 -10.95 16.51
N ILE A 49 -1.60 -9.92 16.24
CA ILE A 49 -1.67 -8.62 16.94
C ILE A 49 -2.85 -7.78 16.44
N THR A 50 -3.14 -7.84 15.13
CA THR A 50 -4.16 -6.98 14.51
C THR A 50 -5.54 -7.63 14.45
N GLY A 51 -5.61 -8.96 14.55
CA GLY A 51 -6.85 -9.72 14.35
C GLY A 51 -7.25 -9.85 12.88
N HIS A 52 -6.42 -9.42 11.93
CA HIS A 52 -6.69 -9.52 10.48
C HIS A 52 -5.87 -10.63 9.83
N ALA A 53 -6.57 -11.61 9.24
CA ALA A 53 -5.95 -12.56 8.32
C ALA A 53 -5.58 -11.86 7.01
N TYR A 54 -4.68 -12.47 6.23
CA TYR A 54 -4.31 -11.89 4.94
C TYR A 54 -5.50 -11.77 3.98
N ASP A 55 -6.43 -12.73 4.03
CA ASP A 55 -7.65 -12.74 3.21
C ASP A 55 -8.54 -11.52 3.48
N ASP A 56 -8.60 -11.04 4.73
CA ASP A 56 -9.34 -9.83 5.11
C ASP A 56 -8.75 -8.56 4.46
N LEU A 57 -7.44 -8.58 4.19
CA LEU A 57 -6.70 -7.44 3.65
C LEU A 57 -6.67 -7.45 2.12
N LEU A 58 -6.94 -8.60 1.50
CA LEU A 58 -6.63 -8.85 0.09
C LEU A 58 -7.32 -7.87 -0.87
N GLU A 59 -8.57 -7.52 -0.59
CA GLU A 59 -9.29 -6.53 -1.40
C GLU A 59 -8.62 -5.15 -1.35
N CYS A 60 -8.34 -4.66 -0.15
CA CYS A 60 -7.69 -3.37 0.04
C CYS A 60 -6.26 -3.35 -0.53
N VAL A 61 -5.52 -4.46 -0.41
CA VAL A 61 -4.18 -4.63 -1.02
C VAL A 61 -4.25 -4.51 -2.54
N LYS A 62 -5.25 -5.13 -3.20
CA LYS A 62 -5.44 -5.02 -4.65
C LYS A 62 -5.80 -3.59 -5.08
N CYS A 63 -6.64 -2.90 -4.30
CA CYS A 63 -6.96 -1.49 -4.54
C CYS A 63 -5.69 -0.61 -4.45
N LEU A 64 -4.90 -0.75 -3.37
CA LEU A 64 -3.65 -0.03 -3.18
C LEU A 64 -2.65 -0.29 -4.32
N HIS A 65 -2.50 -1.56 -4.73
CA HIS A 65 -1.61 -1.93 -5.82
C HIS A 65 -2.02 -1.27 -7.14
N THR A 66 -3.32 -1.29 -7.46
CA THR A 66 -3.85 -0.64 -8.67
C THR A 66 -3.56 0.86 -8.67
N VAL A 67 -3.76 1.54 -7.53
CA VAL A 67 -3.45 2.97 -7.40
C VAL A 67 -1.96 3.22 -7.51
N HIS A 68 -1.13 2.39 -6.88
CA HIS A 68 0.32 2.51 -6.97
C HIS A 68 0.83 2.39 -8.42
N ALA A 69 0.32 1.42 -9.19
CA ALA A 69 0.70 1.22 -10.58
C ALA A 69 0.30 2.39 -11.49
N LYS A 70 -0.74 3.13 -11.12
CA LYS A 70 -1.21 4.31 -11.85
C LYS A 70 -0.64 5.63 -11.30
N ALA A 71 0.03 5.61 -10.15
CA ALA A 71 0.40 6.82 -9.41
C ALA A 71 1.29 7.77 -10.21
N GLU A 72 2.22 7.25 -11.02
CA GLU A 72 3.06 8.07 -11.88
C GLU A 72 2.27 8.77 -13.00
N ASN A 73 1.20 8.16 -13.50
CA ASN A 73 0.42 8.69 -14.62
C ASN A 73 -0.90 9.35 -14.17
N SER A 74 -1.16 9.40 -12.86
CA SER A 74 -2.35 10.02 -12.29
C SER A 74 -2.34 11.54 -12.48
N THR A 75 -3.52 12.17 -12.48
CA THR A 75 -3.64 13.63 -12.40
C THR A 75 -3.22 14.17 -11.03
N GLN A 76 -3.42 13.38 -9.97
CA GLN A 76 -3.12 13.76 -8.59
C GLN A 76 -1.76 13.19 -8.14
N LYS A 77 -0.66 13.81 -8.58
CA LYS A 77 0.71 13.32 -8.35
C LYS A 77 1.39 13.84 -7.08
N ALA A 78 0.70 14.61 -6.23
CA ALA A 78 1.30 15.26 -5.07
C ALA A 78 2.00 14.25 -4.13
N ALA A 79 1.31 13.17 -3.78
CA ALA A 79 1.88 12.08 -2.98
C ALA A 79 3.03 11.38 -3.71
N TYR A 80 2.86 11.00 -4.98
CA TYR A 80 3.92 10.36 -5.77
C TYR A 80 5.21 11.19 -5.80
N ASN A 81 5.10 12.50 -6.07
CA ASN A 81 6.23 13.43 -6.14
C ASN A 81 6.89 13.65 -4.78
N LYS A 82 6.13 13.68 -3.68
CA LYS A 82 6.66 13.76 -2.32
C LYS A 82 7.56 12.57 -2.02
N TYR A 83 7.03 11.34 -2.17
CA TYR A 83 7.79 10.11 -1.86
C TYR A 83 8.82 9.72 -2.93
N LYS A 84 8.88 10.46 -4.04
CA LYS A 84 9.95 10.32 -5.06
C LYS A 84 11.26 10.96 -4.59
N GLN A 85 11.21 11.87 -3.61
CA GLN A 85 12.39 12.54 -3.10
C GLN A 85 13.28 11.59 -2.27
N ASN A 86 14.60 11.82 -2.29
CA ASN A 86 15.57 10.99 -1.56
C ASN A 86 15.34 10.98 -0.04
N VAL A 87 14.82 12.07 0.54
CA VAL A 87 14.45 12.11 1.98
C VAL A 87 13.41 11.05 2.36
N TRP A 88 12.66 10.54 1.37
CA TRP A 88 11.70 9.45 1.52
C TRP A 88 12.21 8.13 0.91
N ASN A 89 13.52 7.99 0.70
CA ASN A 89 14.18 6.85 0.08
C ASN A 89 13.63 6.48 -1.31
N ASN A 90 13.10 7.46 -2.05
CA ASN A 90 12.54 7.26 -3.39
C ASN A 90 11.49 6.13 -3.45
N VAL A 91 10.74 5.87 -2.36
CA VAL A 91 9.88 4.68 -2.28
C VAL A 91 8.72 4.66 -3.28
N SER A 92 8.36 5.81 -3.88
CA SER A 92 7.29 5.85 -4.87
C SER A 92 7.70 5.36 -6.26
N ILE A 93 9.00 5.32 -6.58
CA ILE A 93 9.51 4.82 -7.88
C ILE A 93 9.82 3.33 -7.87
N VAL A 94 9.63 2.64 -6.74
CA VAL A 94 9.71 1.18 -6.68
C VAL A 94 8.60 0.61 -7.56
N GLU A 95 8.95 -0.30 -8.46
CA GLU A 95 7.98 -0.87 -9.39
C GLU A 95 6.95 -1.74 -8.67
N PRO A 96 5.64 -1.62 -9.00
CA PRO A 96 4.63 -2.53 -8.48
C PRO A 96 4.91 -3.95 -8.96
N LYS A 97 5.15 -4.88 -8.02
CA LYS A 97 5.35 -6.31 -8.34
C LYS A 97 4.06 -6.92 -8.89
N THR A 98 4.17 -7.88 -9.80
CA THR A 98 3.02 -8.55 -10.42
C THR A 98 2.42 -9.58 -9.46
N PHE A 99 1.13 -9.47 -9.12
CA PHE A 99 0.44 -10.56 -8.43
C PHE A 99 0.49 -11.81 -9.32
N THR A 100 1.18 -12.86 -8.86
CA THR A 100 1.21 -14.18 -9.48
C THR A 100 0.25 -15.08 -8.71
#